data_AF-A0A0S8DEM1-F1
#
_entry.id   AF-A0A0S8DEM1-F1
#
_cell.length_a   1.000
_cell.length_b   1.000
_cell.length_c   1.000
_cell.angle_alpha   90.00
_cell.angle_beta   90.00
_cell.angle_gamma   90.00
#
_symmetry.space_group_name_H-M   'P 1'
#
loop_
_entity.id
_entity.type
_entity.pdbx_description
1 polymer ?
#
loop_
_entity_poly.entity_id
_entity_poly.type
_entity_poly.pdbx_seq_one_letter_code
_entity_poly.pdbx_strand_id
1 'polypeptide(L)'
;MLAAGLFVLPLAASAADAELVNPYAGREDIVEEGGSLLNQYCSHCHGPWAVQGERPRDLRRLNLRYGDYAMSTFYTTVQNGRPPKGMPPWKGILEDDIVWKIYTFLQSVQVED
;
A
#
# COMPACT_ATOMS: atom_id res chain seq x y z
N MET A 1 -19.40 -36.51 -43.87
CA MET A 1 -19.23 -36.32 -42.41
C MET A 1 -17.81 -35.80 -42.17
N LEU A 2 -17.62 -34.48 -42.21
CA LEU A 2 -16.33 -33.85 -41.91
C LEU A 2 -16.41 -33.36 -40.46
N ALA A 3 -15.66 -34.01 -39.57
CA ALA A 3 -15.55 -33.60 -38.18
C ALA A 3 -14.65 -32.36 -38.10
N ALA A 4 -15.22 -31.21 -37.74
CA ALA A 4 -14.47 -30.02 -37.42
C ALA A 4 -13.84 -30.20 -36.03
N GLY A 5 -12.51 -30.33 -35.98
CA GLY A 5 -11.76 -30.37 -34.73
C GLY A 5 -11.67 -28.98 -34.12
N LEU A 6 -12.16 -28.82 -32.88
CA LEU A 6 -11.92 -27.61 -32.09
C LEU A 6 -10.46 -27.57 -31.63
N PHE A 7 -9.68 -26.66 -32.22
CA PHE A 7 -8.39 -26.25 -31.68
C PHE A 7 -8.64 -25.33 -30.47
N VAL A 8 -8.45 -25.85 -29.26
CA VAL A 8 -8.46 -25.02 -28.05
C VAL A 8 -7.07 -24.41 -27.90
N LEU A 9 -6.96 -23.12 -28.21
CA LEU A 9 -5.75 -22.33 -27.94
C LEU A 9 -5.60 -22.14 -26.41
N PRO A 10 -4.40 -22.32 -25.83
CA PRO A 10 -4.20 -22.06 -24.42
C PRO A 10 -4.27 -20.55 -24.18
N LEU A 11 -5.11 -20.14 -23.24
CA LEU A 11 -5.18 -18.77 -22.75
C LEU A 11 -3.85 -18.46 -22.05
N ALA A 12 -3.01 -17.63 -22.67
CA ALA A 12 -1.82 -17.12 -22.02
C ALA A 12 -2.22 -16.31 -20.78
N ALA A 13 -1.75 -16.73 -19.60
CA ALA A 13 -1.89 -15.95 -18.39
C ALA A 13 -1.18 -14.60 -18.60
N SER A 14 -1.94 -13.52 -18.49
CA SER A 14 -1.44 -12.15 -18.58
C SER A 14 -0.60 -11.84 -17.33
N ALA A 15 0.45 -11.02 -17.47
CA ALA A 15 1.25 -10.49 -16.36
C ALA A 15 0.47 -9.57 -15.39
N ALA A 16 -0.86 -9.57 -15.46
CA ALA A 16 -1.77 -8.74 -14.67
C ALA A 16 -2.08 -9.31 -13.28
N ASP A 17 -1.67 -10.55 -12.98
CA ASP A 17 -1.90 -11.21 -11.69
C ASP A 17 -0.65 -11.23 -10.81
N ALA A 18 0.23 -10.23 -10.92
CA ALA A 18 1.33 -10.10 -9.97
C ALA A 18 0.74 -9.76 -8.59
N GLU A 19 0.86 -10.71 -7.65
CA GLU A 19 0.46 -10.50 -6.26
C GLU A 19 1.21 -9.28 -5.71
N LEU A 20 0.47 -8.39 -5.05
CA LEU A 20 1.06 -7.24 -4.40
C LEU A 20 1.81 -7.73 -3.14
N VAL A 21 3.14 -7.68 -3.16
CA VAL A 21 3.98 -8.18 -2.06
C VAL A 21 4.83 -7.04 -1.49
N ASN A 22 4.81 -6.90 -0.16
CA ASN A 22 5.76 -6.05 0.55
C ASN A 22 7.12 -6.78 0.71
N PRO A 23 8.20 -6.34 0.04
CA PRO A 23 9.52 -7.00 0.15
C PRO A 23 10.16 -6.88 1.53
N TYR A 24 9.64 -6.00 2.39
CA TYR A 24 10.13 -5.74 3.74
C TYR A 24 9.20 -6.29 4.84
N ALA A 25 8.24 -7.14 4.50
CA ALA A 25 7.32 -7.72 5.47
C ALA A 25 8.07 -8.36 6.67
N GLY A 26 7.76 -7.90 7.89
CA GLY A 26 8.36 -8.41 9.13
C GLY A 26 9.79 -7.94 9.40
N ARG A 27 10.36 -7.03 8.61
CA ARG A 27 11.72 -6.51 8.80
C ARG A 27 11.75 -5.38 9.83
N GLU A 28 12.11 -5.72 11.06
CA GLU A 28 12.22 -4.75 12.17
C GLU A 28 13.31 -3.69 11.94
N ASP A 29 14.39 -4.05 11.24
CA ASP A 29 15.51 -3.15 10.93
C ASP A 29 15.14 -2.03 9.94
N ILE A 30 13.98 -2.12 9.27
CA ILE A 30 13.47 -1.11 8.34
C ILE A 30 12.50 -0.11 9.01
N VAL A 31 11.99 -0.44 10.20
CA VAL A 31 10.88 0.32 10.83
C VAL A 31 11.25 1.79 11.09
N GLU A 32 12.46 2.05 11.59
CA GLU A 32 12.91 3.42 11.88
C GLU A 32 13.08 4.26 10.60
N GLU A 33 13.66 3.67 9.55
CA GLU A 33 13.80 4.31 8.24
C GLU A 33 12.41 4.61 7.66
N GLY A 34 11.51 3.63 7.68
CA GLY A 34 10.13 3.78 7.20
C GLY A 34 9.36 4.89 7.89
N GLY A 35 9.51 5.03 9.21
CA GLY A 35 8.88 6.12 9.97
C GLY A 35 9.50 7.48 9.68
N SER A 36 10.82 7.53 9.43
CA SER A 36 11.50 8.74 8.97
C SER A 36 11.03 9.17 7.57
N LEU A 37 10.79 8.23 6.66
CA LEU A 37 10.22 8.50 5.35
C LEU A 37 8.76 8.98 5.46
N LEU A 38 7.96 8.36 6.33
CA LEU A 38 6.60 8.85 6.62
C LEU A 38 6.62 10.29 7.13
N ASN A 39 7.58 10.63 7.99
CA ASN A 39 7.77 11.99 8.49
C ASN A 39 8.06 12.98 7.37
N GLN A 40 8.88 12.60 6.39
CA GLN A 40 9.25 13.46 5.27
C GLN A 40 8.09 13.69 4.29
N TYR A 41 7.32 12.64 3.98
CA TYR A 41 6.36 12.69 2.87
C TYR A 41 4.89 12.77 3.27
N CYS A 42 4.50 12.22 4.42
CA CYS A 42 3.08 12.01 4.77
C CYS A 42 2.64 12.70 6.07
N SER A 43 3.56 13.03 6.96
CA SER A 43 3.24 13.51 8.32
C SER A 43 2.46 14.82 8.36
N HIS A 44 2.56 15.66 7.33
CA HIS A 44 1.81 16.90 7.25
C HIS A 44 0.29 16.69 7.45
N CYS A 45 -0.24 15.58 6.92
CA CYS A 45 -1.66 15.22 7.08
C CYS A 45 -1.88 14.06 8.06
N HIS A 46 -0.93 13.13 8.14
CA HIS A 46 -1.05 11.88 8.88
C HIS A 46 -0.31 11.87 10.23
N GLY A 47 0.24 13.03 10.62
CA GLY A 47 0.93 13.23 11.89
C GLY A 47 2.35 12.66 11.91
N PRO A 48 3.22 13.19 12.79
CA PRO A 48 4.55 12.65 12.98
C PRO A 48 4.47 11.21 13.49
N TRP A 49 5.26 10.32 12.92
CA TRP A 49 5.25 8.88 13.24
C TRP A 49 3.84 8.26 13.19
N ALA A 50 3.02 8.73 12.24
CA ALA A 50 1.61 8.35 12.04
C ALA A 50 0.65 8.68 13.20
N VAL A 51 1.10 9.40 14.23
CA VAL A 51 0.25 9.80 15.37
C VAL A 51 -0.59 11.01 14.98
N GLN A 52 -1.89 10.80 14.78
CA GLN A 52 -2.83 11.82 14.32
C GLN A 52 -4.11 11.80 15.15
N GLY A 53 -4.52 12.97 15.65
CA GLY A 53 -5.73 13.10 16.47
C GLY A 53 -7.03 12.91 15.68
N GLU A 54 -7.03 13.24 14.39
CA GLU A 54 -8.19 13.04 13.54
C GLU A 54 -8.26 11.60 13.03
N ARG A 55 -9.17 10.80 13.62
CA ARG A 55 -9.38 9.38 13.30
C ARG A 55 -9.42 9.03 11.80
N PRO A 56 -10.03 9.83 10.90
CA PRO A 56 -9.99 9.54 9.46
C PRO A 56 -8.58 9.53 8.84
N ARG A 57 -7.65 10.30 9.43
CA ARG A 57 -6.28 10.47 8.96
C ARG A 57 -5.24 9.73 9.81
N ASP A 58 -5.61 9.15 10.95
CA ASP A 58 -4.73 8.29 11.74
C ASP A 58 -4.45 6.96 11.03
N LEU A 59 -3.23 6.82 10.49
CA LEU A 59 -2.80 5.63 9.75
C LEU A 59 -2.47 4.45 10.66
N ARG A 60 -2.43 4.63 11.98
CA ARG A 60 -2.35 3.51 12.93
C ARG A 60 -3.64 2.70 12.98
N ARG A 61 -4.73 3.22 12.40
CA ARG A 61 -6.05 2.56 12.33
C ARG A 61 -6.30 1.92 10.96
N LEU A 62 -5.25 1.64 10.18
CA LEU A 62 -5.37 1.08 8.83
C LEU A 62 -5.96 -0.33 8.87
N ASN A 63 -5.43 -1.20 9.74
CA ASN A 63 -5.89 -2.57 9.92
C ASN A 63 -7.33 -2.61 10.45
N LEU A 64 -7.66 -1.78 11.44
CA LEU A 64 -9.03 -1.66 11.95
C LEU A 64 -10.03 -1.24 10.87
N ARG A 65 -9.60 -0.43 9.89
CA ARG A 65 -10.48 0.08 8.84
C ARG A 65 -10.63 -0.88 7.65
N TYR A 66 -9.58 -1.61 7.32
CA TYR A 66 -9.49 -2.33 6.04
C TYR A 66 -9.20 -3.83 6.19
N GLY A 67 -8.85 -4.33 7.37
CA GLY A 67 -8.51 -5.74 7.61
C GLY A 67 -7.47 -6.24 6.61
N ASP A 68 -7.76 -7.38 5.98
CA ASP A 68 -6.90 -8.01 4.96
C ASP A 68 -6.64 -7.11 3.73
N TYR A 69 -7.50 -6.11 3.49
CA TYR A 69 -7.32 -5.14 2.41
C TYR A 69 -6.42 -3.96 2.76
N ALA A 70 -5.84 -3.91 3.96
CA ALA A 70 -5.01 -2.79 4.41
C ALA A 70 -3.84 -2.50 3.46
N MET A 71 -3.12 -3.54 3.01
CA MET A 71 -1.96 -3.40 2.14
C MET A 71 -2.33 -2.86 0.76
N SER A 72 -3.31 -3.48 0.11
CA SER A 72 -3.76 -3.07 -1.23
C SER A 72 -4.41 -1.69 -1.20
N THR A 73 -5.13 -1.37 -0.13
CA THR A 73 -5.72 -0.04 0.07
C THR A 73 -4.64 1.01 0.27
N PHE A 74 -3.64 0.76 1.12
CA PHE A 74 -2.51 1.66 1.32
C PHE A 74 -1.80 1.94 -0.02
N TYR A 75 -1.35 0.88 -0.70
CA TYR A 75 -0.58 1.01 -1.93
C TYR A 75 -1.37 1.76 -3.01
N THR A 76 -2.61 1.35 -3.28
CA THR A 76 -3.47 2.00 -4.27
C THR A 76 -3.75 3.47 -3.93
N THR A 77 -3.94 3.78 -2.65
CA THR A 77 -4.23 5.16 -2.19
C THR A 77 -3.00 6.04 -2.26
N VAL A 78 -1.80 5.53 -1.96
CA VAL A 78 -0.54 6.27 -2.11
C VAL A 78 -0.27 6.56 -3.58
N GLN A 79 -0.40 5.55 -4.45
CA GLN A 79 -0.15 5.72 -5.88
C GLN A 79 -1.13 6.72 -6.52
N ASN A 80 -2.43 6.60 -6.25
CA ASN A 80 -3.45 7.42 -6.91
C ASN A 80 -3.82 8.71 -6.15
N GLY A 81 -3.40 8.82 -4.89
CA GLY A 81 -3.80 9.90 -4.00
C GLY A 81 -5.30 9.91 -3.71
N ARG A 82 -5.74 11.00 -3.08
CA ARG A 82 -7.16 11.37 -2.91
C ARG A 82 -7.29 12.87 -3.16
N PRO A 83 -7.16 13.36 -4.40
CA PRO A 83 -7.10 14.80 -4.69
C PRO A 83 -8.28 15.61 -4.14
N PRO A 84 -9.54 15.13 -4.20
CA PRO A 84 -10.68 15.86 -3.59
C PRO A 84 -10.58 16.00 -2.06
N LYS A 85 -9.69 15.25 -1.41
CA LYS A 85 -9.44 15.28 0.03
C LYS A 85 -8.04 15.80 0.39
N GLY A 86 -7.35 16.43 -0.56
CA GLY A 86 -6.04 17.06 -0.35
C GLY A 86 -4.84 16.10 -0.26
N MET A 87 -5.02 14.80 -0.53
CA MET A 87 -3.90 13.85 -0.60
C MET A 87 -3.40 13.77 -2.06
N PRO A 88 -2.17 14.21 -2.37
CA PRO A 88 -1.64 14.13 -3.73
C PRO A 88 -1.35 12.66 -4.13
N PRO A 89 -1.35 12.33 -5.44
CA PRO A 89 -0.83 11.07 -5.94
C PRO A 89 0.69 11.04 -5.83
N TRP A 90 1.26 9.88 -5.48
CA TRP A 90 2.72 9.69 -5.39
C TRP A 90 3.29 8.81 -6.49
N LYS A 91 2.45 8.25 -7.35
CA LYS A 91 2.89 7.44 -8.49
C LYS A 91 3.84 8.23 -9.38
N GLY A 92 5.04 7.68 -9.60
CA GLY A 92 6.09 8.31 -10.41
C GLY A 92 6.83 9.46 -9.71
N ILE A 93 6.49 9.76 -8.45
CA ILE A 93 7.19 10.72 -7.59
C ILE A 93 8.00 9.98 -6.52
N LEU A 94 7.38 9.01 -5.84
CA LEU A 94 8.05 8.11 -4.92
C LEU A 94 8.33 6.78 -5.60
N GLU A 95 9.52 6.22 -5.34
CA GLU A 95 9.87 4.86 -5.71
C GLU A 95 9.10 3.86 -4.83
N ASP A 96 8.76 2.70 -5.38
CA ASP A 96 8.04 1.66 -4.62
C ASP A 96 8.83 1.21 -3.38
N ASP A 97 10.17 1.26 -3.42
CA ASP A 97 11.04 1.01 -2.26
C ASP A 97 10.65 1.88 -1.06
N ILE A 98 10.51 3.20 -1.28
CA ILE A 98 10.13 4.17 -0.26
C ILE A 98 8.73 3.86 0.27
N VAL A 99 7.79 3.58 -0.64
CA VAL A 99 6.39 3.28 -0.30
C VAL A 99 6.30 2.02 0.58
N TRP A 100 7.08 0.98 0.28
CA TRP A 100 7.10 -0.25 1.05
C TRP A 100 7.79 -0.13 2.40
N LYS A 101 8.86 0.68 2.51
CA LYS A 101 9.47 1.00 3.81
C LYS A 101 8.48 1.75 4.71
N ILE A 102 7.75 2.73 4.16
CA ILE A 102 6.66 3.43 4.89
C ILE A 102 5.59 2.44 5.36
N TYR A 103 5.14 1.53 4.48
CA TYR A 103 4.14 0.54 4.87
C TYR A 103 4.63 -0.38 5.99
N THR A 104 5.88 -0.82 5.92
CA THR A 104 6.52 -1.67 6.94
C THR A 104 6.55 -0.98 8.29
N PHE A 105 6.87 0.31 8.33
CA PHE A 105 6.71 1.12 9.53
C PHE A 105 5.24 1.14 10.00
N LEU A 106 4.28 1.41 9.12
CA LEU A 106 2.86 1.47 9.49
C LEU A 106 2.38 0.14 10.10
N GLN A 107 2.83 -1.00 9.59
CA GLN A 107 2.50 -2.31 10.15
C GLN A 107 2.95 -2.46 11.62
N SER A 108 4.08 -1.85 12.00
CA SER A 108 4.61 -1.92 13.37
C SER A 108 3.88 -1.04 14.39
N VAL A 109 3.07 -0.09 13.94
CA VAL A 109 2.41 0.92 14.81
C VAL A 109 0.89 0.86 14.76
N GLN A 110 0.31 -0.24 14.27
CA GLN A 110 -1.15 -0.39 14.24
C GLN A 110 -1.72 -0.47 15.66
N VAL A 111 -2.85 0.17 15.89
CA VAL A 111 -3.58 0.09 17.14
C VAL A 111 -4.68 -0.96 17.05
N GLU A 112 -4.94 -1.61 18.19
CA GLU A 112 -6.09 -2.48 18.42
C GLU A 112 -7.24 -1.63 19.00
N ASP A 113 -8.49 -2.13 18.90
CA ASP A 113 -9.67 -1.42 19.43
C ASP A 113 -9.79 -1.48 20.97
#